data_AF-A0A081C739-F1
#
_entry.id   AF-A0A081C739-F1
#
_cell.length_a   1.000
_cell.length_b   1.000
_cell.length_c   1.000
_cell.angle_alpha   90.00
_cell.angle_beta   90.00
_cell.angle_gamma   90.00
#
_symmetry.space_group_name_H-M   'P 1'
#
loop_
_entity.id
_entity.type
_entity.pdbx_description
1 polymer ?
#
loop_
_entity_poly.entity_id
_entity_poly.type
_entity_poly.pdbx_seq_one_letter_code
_entity_poly.pdbx_strand_id
1 'polypeptide(L)'
;MNVLTKKLRAPIKEFEKRCLQNIKGFANEHSRAIRPDVAYGNAQKMPLEDESVDLIVTSPPYASNAIDYMRAHKFSLVWFGYPIEDLSVKRQDYIGGEKVTHIQYEALPDFTAAIVAEMSSLNAKRGAVLHRYYSEMTRVLREMYRVLKPGKAAIVVIGNSVMRGKDTETHNCFADIGRSIGFQVPKIGVRKLDRSKRMLPAGTKTDTHSQIQQRMHEEYVIGFYKPEHSW
;
A
#
# COMPACT_ATOMS: atom_id res chain seq x y z
N MET A 1 3.94 41.02 1.25
CA MET A 1 3.93 39.63 0.79
C MET A 1 4.96 38.86 1.60
N ASN A 2 4.58 38.31 2.76
CA ASN A 2 5.52 37.57 3.62
C ASN A 2 5.74 36.16 3.08
N VAL A 3 6.85 35.97 2.37
CA VAL A 3 7.38 34.63 2.11
C VAL A 3 7.82 34.10 3.47
N LEU A 4 7.02 33.21 4.08
CA LEU A 4 7.46 32.40 5.21
C LEU A 4 8.62 31.53 4.73
N THR A 5 9.84 32.07 4.83
CA THR A 5 11.07 31.32 4.64
C THR A 5 11.12 30.30 5.77
N LYS A 6 10.77 29.05 5.48
CA LYS A 6 11.00 27.94 6.39
C LYS A 6 12.50 27.94 6.70
N LYS A 7 12.89 28.36 7.91
CA LYS A 7 14.28 28.36 8.36
C LYS A 7 14.82 26.94 8.19
N LEU A 8 15.77 26.77 7.28
CA LEU A 8 16.44 25.49 7.07
C LEU A 8 17.14 25.11 8.37
N ARG A 9 16.71 23.99 8.96
CA ARG A 9 17.33 23.43 10.16
C ARG A 9 18.38 22.42 9.76
N ALA A 10 19.45 22.32 10.54
CA ALA A 10 20.48 21.30 10.30
C ALA A 10 19.83 19.89 10.37
N PRO A 11 19.91 19.07 9.31
CA PRO A 11 19.21 17.79 9.25
C PRO A 11 19.55 16.85 10.40
N ILE A 12 20.84 16.77 10.78
CA ILE A 12 21.31 15.93 11.89
C ILE A 12 20.70 16.38 13.23
N LYS A 13 20.61 17.69 13.48
CA LYS A 13 20.02 18.22 14.72
C LYS A 13 18.52 17.96 14.80
N GLU A 14 17.80 18.07 13.68
CA GLU A 14 16.36 17.75 13.67
C GLU A 14 16.12 16.24 13.80
N PHE A 15 16.99 15.41 13.20
CA PHE A 15 16.96 13.96 13.39
C PHE A 15 17.19 13.58 14.86
N GLU A 16 18.27 14.06 15.48
CA GLU A 16 18.56 13.81 16.90
C GLU A 16 17.40 14.25 17.80
N LYS A 17 16.86 15.45 17.56
CA LYS A 17 15.68 15.95 18.27
C LYS A 17 14.49 15.01 18.12
N ARG A 18 14.22 14.50 16.92
CA ARG A 18 13.10 13.58 16.66
C ARG A 18 13.34 12.21 17.30
N CYS A 19 14.57 11.70 17.28
CA CYS A 19 14.97 10.47 17.96
C CYS A 19 14.73 10.58 19.47
N LEU A 20 15.23 11.65 20.11
CA LEU A 20 15.04 11.87 21.54
C LEU A 20 13.56 12.02 21.91
N GLN A 21 12.75 12.67 21.07
CA GLN A 21 11.29 12.74 21.26
C GLN A 21 10.64 11.36 21.19
N ASN A 22 11.00 10.53 20.21
CA ASN A 22 10.47 9.18 20.07
C ASN A 22 10.88 8.31 21.27
N ILE A 23 12.14 8.36 21.71
CA ILE A 23 12.66 7.63 22.88
C ILE A 23 11.87 7.99 24.15
N LYS A 24 11.58 9.28 24.38
CA LYS A 24 10.72 9.71 25.50
C LYS A 24 9.32 9.10 25.44
N GLY A 25 8.78 8.90 24.24
CA GLY A 25 7.51 8.21 24.03
C GLY A 25 7.55 6.73 24.41
N PHE A 26 8.71 6.08 24.35
CA PHE A 26 8.89 4.68 24.78
C PHE A 26 9.13 4.55 26.30
N ALA A 27 9.68 5.57 26.95
CA ALA A 27 9.96 5.57 28.39
C ALA A 27 8.68 5.59 29.25
N ASN A 28 7.54 5.98 28.69
CA ASN A 28 6.24 5.83 29.32
C ASN A 28 5.75 4.40 29.08
N GLU A 29 6.30 3.45 29.83
CA GLU A 29 5.81 2.07 29.91
C GLU A 29 4.37 2.06 30.46
N HIS A 30 3.40 2.19 29.55
CA HIS A 30 2.12 1.55 29.81
C HIS A 30 2.37 0.06 29.65
N SER A 31 2.27 -0.70 30.74
CA SER A 31 2.22 -2.15 30.72
C SER A 31 1.07 -2.58 29.81
N ARG A 32 1.36 -2.77 28.52
CA ARG A 32 0.38 -3.31 27.60
C ARG A 32 0.14 -4.74 28.05
N ALA A 33 -1.08 -5.03 28.47
CA ALA A 33 -1.50 -6.38 28.86
C ALA A 33 -1.32 -7.40 27.72
N ILE A 34 -1.17 -6.94 26.48
CA ILE A 34 -0.96 -7.74 25.28
C ILE A 34 0.45 -7.49 24.75
N ARG A 35 1.26 -8.55 24.65
CA ARG A 35 2.58 -8.50 24.00
C ARG A 35 2.38 -8.53 22.48
N PRO A 36 2.96 -7.58 21.73
CA PRO A 36 2.92 -7.64 20.27
C PRO A 36 3.81 -8.77 19.76
N ASP A 37 3.33 -9.50 18.75
CA ASP A 37 4.15 -10.42 17.97
C ASP A 37 4.59 -9.73 16.67
N VAL A 38 5.87 -9.88 16.33
CA VAL A 38 6.49 -9.28 15.15
C VAL A 38 7.31 -10.36 14.45
N ALA A 39 6.88 -10.73 13.25
CA ALA A 39 7.53 -11.75 12.45
C ALA A 39 7.84 -11.23 11.04
N TYR A 40 8.91 -11.77 10.45
CA TYR A 40 9.15 -11.63 9.01
C TYR A 40 8.16 -12.51 8.24
N GLY A 41 7.55 -11.97 7.19
CA GLY A 41 6.60 -12.72 6.38
C GLY A 41 6.35 -12.06 5.02
N ASN A 42 5.85 -12.85 4.07
CA ASN A 42 5.36 -12.37 2.79
C ASN A 42 3.83 -12.28 2.85
N ALA A 43 3.23 -11.12 2.55
CA ALA A 43 1.77 -10.98 2.59
C ALA A 43 1.05 -11.89 1.56
N GLN A 44 1.75 -12.37 0.52
CA GLN A 44 1.24 -13.35 -0.44
C GLN A 44 1.26 -14.80 0.11
N LYS A 45 1.90 -15.03 1.27
CA LYS A 45 1.93 -16.30 2.01
C LYS A 45 2.27 -16.04 3.48
N MET A 46 1.26 -15.73 4.29
CA MET A 46 1.43 -15.32 5.68
C MET A 46 1.76 -16.54 6.55
N PRO A 47 2.73 -16.44 7.48
CA PRO A 47 3.06 -17.50 8.43
C PRO A 47 2.06 -17.52 9.60
N LEU A 48 0.76 -17.58 9.28
CA LEU A 48 -0.35 -17.60 10.22
C LEU A 48 -1.28 -18.76 9.85
N GLU A 49 -1.86 -19.38 10.87
CA GLU A 49 -2.85 -20.45 10.70
C GLU A 49 -4.13 -19.93 10.05
N ASP A 50 -4.86 -20.84 9.40
CA ASP A 50 -6.18 -20.58 8.87
C ASP A 50 -7.11 -20.08 9.99
N GLU A 51 -7.96 -19.11 9.68
CA GLU A 51 -9.02 -18.63 10.58
C GLU A 51 -8.53 -18.29 12.00
N SER A 52 -7.35 -17.68 12.09
CA SER A 52 -6.69 -17.33 13.35
C SER A 52 -6.85 -15.85 13.73
N VAL A 53 -7.22 -14.99 12.80
CA VAL A 53 -7.24 -13.53 12.95
C VAL A 53 -8.67 -12.99 13.10
N ASP A 54 -8.89 -12.13 14.09
CA ASP A 54 -10.21 -11.50 14.35
C ASP A 54 -10.44 -10.18 13.61
N LEU A 55 -9.38 -9.48 13.23
CA LEU A 55 -9.43 -8.22 12.48
C LEU A 55 -8.10 -8.01 11.75
N ILE A 56 -8.17 -7.67 10.46
CA ILE A 56 -7.01 -7.22 9.70
C ILE A 56 -7.15 -5.72 9.47
N VAL A 57 -6.09 -4.95 9.73
CA VAL A 57 -6.02 -3.52 9.36
C VAL A 57 -4.71 -3.29 8.63
N THR A 58 -4.77 -2.84 7.38
CA THR A 58 -3.57 -2.68 6.56
C THR A 58 -3.69 -1.58 5.50
N SER A 59 -2.55 -1.13 4.99
CA SER A 59 -2.43 -0.22 3.86
C SER A 59 -1.39 -0.78 2.88
N PRO A 60 -1.78 -1.66 1.93
CA PRO A 60 -0.85 -2.34 1.05
C PRO A 60 -0.19 -1.34 0.09
N PRO A 61 0.91 -1.75 -0.57
CA PRO A 61 1.56 -0.93 -1.60
C PRO A 61 0.56 -0.46 -2.66
N TYR A 62 0.65 0.79 -3.07
CA TYR A 62 -0.22 1.36 -4.10
C TYR A 62 0.26 0.98 -5.51
N ALA A 63 -0.69 0.78 -6.42
CA ALA A 63 -0.41 0.43 -7.80
C ALA A 63 0.57 1.41 -8.46
N SER A 64 1.45 0.86 -9.29
CA SER A 64 2.07 1.59 -10.40
C SER A 64 3.02 2.72 -10.03
N ASN A 65 3.88 2.47 -9.05
CA ASN A 65 4.91 3.43 -8.66
C ASN A 65 4.37 4.82 -8.29
N ALA A 66 3.11 4.90 -7.81
CA ALA A 66 2.65 6.07 -7.08
C ALA A 66 3.67 6.45 -5.99
N ILE A 67 4.33 5.43 -5.41
CA ILE A 67 5.56 5.51 -4.61
C ILE A 67 6.47 4.33 -5.02
N ASP A 68 7.73 4.58 -5.41
CA ASP A 68 8.76 3.52 -5.52
C ASP A 68 9.19 3.14 -4.10
N TYR A 69 8.53 2.14 -3.51
CA TYR A 69 8.76 1.71 -2.13
C TYR A 69 10.19 1.23 -1.90
N MET A 70 10.83 0.60 -2.88
CA MET A 70 12.25 0.26 -2.76
C MET A 70 13.11 1.52 -2.69
N ARG A 71 12.88 2.50 -3.57
CA ARG A 71 13.60 3.79 -3.48
C ARG A 71 13.35 4.49 -2.15
N ALA A 72 12.14 4.40 -1.60
CA ALA A 72 11.80 4.98 -0.30
C ALA A 72 12.50 4.26 0.87
N HIS A 73 12.63 2.93 0.80
CA HIS A 73 13.16 2.11 1.88
C HIS A 73 14.66 1.84 1.79
N LYS A 74 15.35 2.17 0.68
CA LYS A 74 16.76 1.81 0.46
C LYS A 74 17.69 2.20 1.61
N PHE A 75 17.56 3.40 2.16
CA PHE A 75 18.43 3.86 3.25
C PHE A 75 18.09 3.17 4.57
N SER A 76 16.80 2.91 4.82
CA SER A 76 16.37 2.14 6.00
C SER A 76 16.87 0.71 5.93
N LEU A 77 16.86 0.07 4.75
CA LEU A 77 17.40 -1.28 4.57
C LEU A 77 18.91 -1.32 4.84
N VAL A 78 19.68 -0.39 4.28
CA VAL A 78 21.12 -0.30 4.59
C VAL A 78 21.36 -0.09 6.08
N TRP A 79 20.55 0.77 6.73
CA TRP A 79 20.62 0.98 8.18
C TRP A 79 20.33 -0.29 8.99
N PHE A 80 19.42 -1.13 8.53
CA PHE A 80 19.12 -2.43 9.14
C PHE A 80 20.12 -3.55 8.77
N GLY A 81 21.26 -3.20 8.16
CA GLY A 81 22.36 -4.13 7.88
C GLY A 81 22.25 -4.88 6.55
N TYR A 82 21.34 -4.48 5.66
CA TYR A 82 21.26 -5.09 4.32
C TYR A 82 22.39 -4.58 3.41
N PRO A 83 23.15 -5.48 2.75
CA PRO A 83 24.15 -5.09 1.76
C PRO A 83 23.54 -4.30 0.60
N ILE A 84 24.33 -3.38 0.03
CA ILE A 84 23.85 -2.50 -1.06
C ILE A 84 23.59 -3.33 -2.33
N GLU A 85 24.46 -4.30 -2.60
CA GLU A 85 24.37 -5.25 -3.71
C GLU A 85 23.04 -6.01 -3.71
N ASP A 86 22.54 -6.38 -2.53
CA ASP A 86 21.31 -7.16 -2.35
C ASP A 86 20.03 -6.35 -2.62
N LEU A 87 20.09 -5.01 -2.54
CA LEU A 87 18.91 -4.16 -2.75
C LEU A 87 18.34 -4.29 -4.16
N SER A 88 19.20 -4.54 -5.14
CA SER A 88 18.81 -4.74 -6.54
C SER A 88 18.00 -6.02 -6.73
N VAL A 89 18.39 -7.09 -6.02
CA VAL A 89 17.70 -8.38 -6.01
C VAL A 89 16.38 -8.25 -5.28
N LYS A 90 16.40 -7.67 -4.06
CA LYS A 90 15.21 -7.48 -3.22
C LYS A 90 14.10 -6.66 -3.86
N ARG A 91 14.43 -5.77 -4.81
CA ARG A 91 13.43 -5.02 -5.57
C ARG A 91 12.38 -5.94 -6.24
N GLN A 92 12.76 -7.17 -6.59
CA GLN A 92 11.86 -8.12 -7.24
C GLN A 92 10.79 -8.66 -6.30
N ASP A 93 11.07 -8.71 -5.00
CA ASP A 93 10.19 -9.25 -3.96
C ASP A 93 9.09 -8.26 -3.54
N TYR A 94 9.24 -6.97 -3.89
CA TYR A 94 8.24 -5.95 -3.59
C TYR A 94 7.03 -6.13 -4.50
N ILE A 95 5.85 -6.16 -3.87
CA ILE A 95 4.57 -6.07 -4.56
C ILE A 95 4.53 -4.78 -5.39
N GLY A 96 4.08 -4.89 -6.64
CA GLY A 96 3.98 -3.78 -7.58
C GLY A 96 5.30 -3.41 -8.27
N GLY A 97 6.31 -4.29 -8.26
CA GLY A 97 7.57 -4.05 -8.97
C GLY A 97 7.41 -3.94 -10.49
N GLU A 98 8.28 -3.16 -11.16
CA GLU A 98 8.18 -2.93 -12.62
C GLU A 98 8.67 -4.10 -13.48
N LYS A 99 9.40 -5.05 -12.90
CA LYS A 99 9.93 -6.20 -13.62
C LYS A 99 8.81 -7.21 -13.85
N VAL A 100 8.51 -7.51 -15.11
CA VAL A 100 7.39 -8.41 -15.49
C VAL A 100 7.85 -9.79 -15.98
N THR A 101 9.16 -10.04 -16.00
CA THR A 101 9.73 -11.34 -16.40
C THR A 101 9.57 -12.37 -15.29
N HIS A 102 9.21 -13.61 -15.64
CA HIS A 102 9.03 -14.73 -14.70
C HIS A 102 7.99 -14.48 -13.61
N ILE A 103 6.97 -13.67 -13.92
CA ILE A 103 5.85 -13.41 -13.02
C ILE A 103 4.73 -14.39 -13.32
N GLN A 104 4.24 -15.04 -12.26
CA GLN A 104 2.99 -15.78 -12.33
C GLN A 104 1.84 -14.77 -12.29
N TYR A 105 1.00 -14.78 -13.32
CA TYR A 105 -0.21 -13.97 -13.38
C TYR A 105 -1.39 -14.74 -12.82
N GLU A 106 -2.31 -14.02 -12.18
CA GLU A 106 -3.61 -14.55 -11.76
C GLU A 106 -4.66 -14.23 -12.83
N ALA A 107 -5.66 -15.10 -12.94
CA ALA A 107 -6.91 -14.73 -13.60
C ALA A 107 -7.58 -13.61 -12.79
N LEU A 108 -7.98 -12.55 -13.49
CA LEU A 108 -8.63 -11.39 -12.88
C LEU A 108 -10.14 -11.42 -13.15
N PRO A 109 -10.97 -10.99 -12.19
CA PRO A 109 -12.40 -10.80 -12.42
C PRO A 109 -12.67 -9.72 -13.48
N ASP A 110 -13.84 -9.78 -14.10
CA ASP A 110 -14.17 -9.07 -15.34
C ASP A 110 -13.89 -7.57 -15.30
N PHE A 111 -14.30 -6.88 -14.23
CA PHE A 111 -14.07 -5.44 -14.10
C PHE A 111 -12.57 -5.13 -14.04
N THR A 112 -11.84 -5.84 -13.18
CA THR A 112 -10.39 -5.67 -13.04
C THR A 112 -9.65 -6.03 -14.33
N ALA A 113 -10.06 -7.11 -15.00
CA ALA A 113 -9.51 -7.54 -16.28
C ALA A 113 -9.72 -6.48 -17.37
N ALA A 114 -10.91 -5.86 -17.41
CA ALA A 114 -11.20 -4.77 -18.34
C ALA A 114 -10.28 -3.56 -18.12
N ILE A 115 -10.07 -3.13 -16.88
CA ILE A 115 -9.13 -2.04 -16.55
C ILE A 115 -7.70 -2.36 -17.01
N VAL A 116 -7.25 -3.60 -16.79
CA VAL A 116 -5.93 -4.06 -17.25
C VAL A 116 -5.83 -4.07 -18.77
N ALA A 117 -6.86 -4.56 -19.47
CA ALA A 117 -6.90 -4.59 -20.93
C ALA A 117 -6.87 -3.17 -21.51
N GLU A 118 -7.62 -2.25 -20.90
CA GLU A 118 -7.65 -0.84 -21.28
C GLU A 118 -6.30 -0.13 -21.06
N MET A 119 -5.56 -0.49 -20.01
CA MET A 119 -4.21 0.00 -19.80
C MET A 119 -3.23 -0.62 -20.78
N SER A 120 -3.42 -1.90 -21.13
CA SER A 120 -2.58 -2.63 -22.08
C SER A 120 -2.70 -2.09 -23.50
N SER A 121 -3.90 -1.70 -23.93
CA SER A 121 -4.14 -1.07 -25.23
C SER A 121 -3.47 0.30 -25.36
N LEU A 122 -3.41 1.07 -24.26
CA LEU A 122 -2.67 2.34 -24.21
C LEU A 122 -1.16 2.14 -24.11
N ASN A 123 -0.72 1.17 -23.31
CA ASN A 123 0.69 0.86 -23.11
C ASN A 123 0.88 -0.57 -22.58
N ALA A 124 1.27 -1.48 -23.47
CA ALA A 124 1.43 -2.91 -23.15
C ALA A 124 2.32 -3.17 -21.92
N LYS A 125 3.44 -2.44 -21.77
CA LYS A 125 4.33 -2.59 -20.62
C LYS A 125 3.65 -2.17 -19.31
N ARG A 126 2.90 -1.06 -19.29
CA ARG A 126 2.18 -0.61 -18.10
C ARG A 126 0.98 -1.51 -17.78
N GLY A 127 0.30 -2.02 -18.79
CA GLY A 127 -0.72 -3.06 -18.64
C GLY A 127 -0.16 -4.31 -17.95
N ALA A 128 0.99 -4.81 -18.39
CA ALA A 128 1.65 -5.96 -17.77
C ALA A 128 2.09 -5.70 -16.31
N VAL A 129 2.55 -4.48 -15.99
CA VAL A 129 2.88 -4.08 -14.61
C VAL A 129 1.62 -3.99 -13.74
N LEU A 130 0.52 -3.46 -14.28
CA LEU A 130 -0.76 -3.39 -13.57
C LEU A 130 -1.34 -4.78 -13.31
N HIS A 131 -1.29 -5.67 -14.31
CA HIS A 131 -1.71 -7.06 -14.17
C HIS A 131 -0.87 -7.78 -13.12
N ARG A 132 0.45 -7.58 -13.11
CA ARG A 132 1.32 -8.12 -12.06
C ARG A 132 0.85 -7.66 -10.69
N TYR A 133 0.64 -6.35 -10.52
CA TYR A 133 0.21 -5.78 -9.25
C TYR A 133 -1.11 -6.41 -8.77
N TYR A 134 -2.13 -6.48 -9.64
CA TYR A 134 -3.39 -7.11 -9.26
C TYR A 134 -3.26 -8.61 -9.02
N SER A 135 -2.37 -9.32 -9.72
CA SER A 135 -2.07 -10.73 -9.45
C SER A 135 -1.47 -10.94 -8.06
N GLU A 136 -0.50 -10.11 -7.68
CA GLU A 136 0.11 -10.15 -6.34
C GLU A 136 -0.92 -9.78 -5.26
N MET A 137 -1.75 -8.77 -5.51
CA MET A 137 -2.81 -8.36 -4.57
C MET A 137 -3.94 -9.39 -4.47
N THR A 138 -4.26 -10.12 -5.53
CA THR A 138 -5.17 -11.27 -5.47
C THR A 138 -4.64 -12.32 -4.49
N ARG A 139 -3.33 -12.64 -4.51
CA ARG A 139 -2.74 -13.58 -3.54
C ARG A 139 -2.77 -13.04 -2.12
N VAL A 140 -2.47 -11.76 -1.93
CA VAL A 140 -2.58 -11.11 -0.61
C VAL A 140 -4.02 -11.20 -0.09
N LEU A 141 -5.02 -10.89 -0.92
CA LEU A 141 -6.42 -10.95 -0.51
C LEU A 141 -6.88 -12.39 -0.23
N ARG A 142 -6.37 -13.39 -0.95
CA ARG A 142 -6.63 -14.80 -0.64
C ARG A 142 -6.03 -15.20 0.71
N GLU A 143 -4.79 -14.78 0.99
CA GLU A 143 -4.18 -15.02 2.30
C GLU A 143 -4.93 -14.31 3.43
N MET A 144 -5.36 -13.07 3.20
CA MET A 144 -6.22 -12.35 4.14
C MET A 144 -7.53 -13.12 4.39
N TYR A 145 -8.16 -13.68 3.35
CA TYR A 145 -9.38 -14.47 3.49
C TYR A 145 -9.13 -15.77 4.27
N ARG A 146 -8.00 -16.45 4.01
CA ARG A 146 -7.60 -17.69 4.68
C ARG A 146 -7.40 -17.48 6.18
N VAL A 147 -6.60 -16.48 6.58
CA VAL A 147 -6.26 -16.26 7.99
C VAL A 147 -7.37 -15.59 8.79
N LEU A 148 -8.30 -14.88 8.14
CA LEU A 148 -9.42 -14.22 8.81
C LEU A 148 -10.47 -15.24 9.23
N LYS A 149 -10.96 -15.13 10.47
CA LYS A 149 -12.08 -15.95 10.95
C LYS A 149 -13.37 -15.65 10.18
N PRO A 150 -14.25 -16.64 9.97
CA PRO A 150 -15.61 -16.38 9.49
C PRO A 150 -16.35 -15.38 10.40
N GLY A 151 -17.19 -14.55 9.81
CA GLY A 151 -17.91 -13.48 10.53
C GLY A 151 -17.05 -12.27 10.92
N LYS A 152 -15.79 -12.20 10.46
CA LYS A 152 -14.87 -11.09 10.76
C LYS A 152 -14.57 -10.24 9.53
N ALA A 153 -13.88 -9.12 9.77
CA ALA A 153 -13.59 -8.12 8.76
C ALA A 153 -12.11 -7.83 8.59
N ALA A 154 -11.74 -7.44 7.38
CA ALA A 154 -10.47 -6.82 7.04
C ALA A 154 -10.73 -5.40 6.54
N ILE A 155 -9.93 -4.45 7.02
CA ILE A 155 -9.97 -3.04 6.65
C ILE A 155 -8.70 -2.73 5.87
N VAL A 156 -8.88 -2.37 4.60
CA VAL A 156 -7.78 -2.04 3.68
C VAL A 156 -7.87 -0.57 3.30
N VAL A 157 -6.82 0.18 3.59
CA VAL A 157 -6.70 1.59 3.17
C VAL A 157 -5.84 1.64 1.92
N ILE A 158 -6.42 2.10 0.81
CA ILE A 158 -5.72 2.17 -0.47
C ILE A 158 -5.86 3.53 -1.13
N GLY A 159 -4.76 3.95 -1.75
CA GLY A 159 -4.71 5.15 -2.54
C GLY A 159 -5.25 4.99 -3.95
N ASN A 160 -5.79 6.08 -4.50
CA ASN A 160 -5.98 6.12 -5.94
C ASN A 160 -4.63 6.14 -6.69
N SER A 161 -4.56 5.54 -7.87
CA SER A 161 -3.39 5.68 -8.75
C SER A 161 -3.84 6.16 -10.12
N VAL A 162 -3.07 7.08 -10.70
CA VAL A 162 -3.31 7.58 -12.06
C VAL A 162 -2.14 7.15 -12.91
N MET A 163 -2.41 6.38 -13.96
CA MET A 163 -1.42 5.95 -14.94
C MET A 163 -1.74 6.52 -16.30
N ARG A 164 -0.79 7.26 -16.89
CA ARG A 164 -0.97 7.91 -18.21
C ARG A 164 -2.23 8.79 -18.29
N GLY A 165 -2.57 9.46 -17.18
CA GLY A 165 -3.76 10.32 -17.09
C GLY A 165 -5.07 9.56 -16.89
N LYS A 166 -5.02 8.24 -16.74
CA LYS A 166 -6.18 7.40 -16.48
C LYS A 166 -6.19 6.89 -15.06
N ASP A 167 -7.34 7.00 -14.42
CA ASP A 167 -7.63 6.39 -13.12
C ASP A 167 -7.55 4.87 -13.21
N THR A 168 -6.81 4.24 -12.30
CA THR A 168 -6.66 2.79 -12.26
C THR A 168 -7.79 2.12 -11.49
N GLU A 169 -8.72 2.90 -10.94
CA GLU A 169 -9.93 2.46 -10.24
C GLU A 169 -9.57 1.44 -9.15
N THR A 170 -8.46 1.69 -8.44
CA THR A 170 -7.80 0.68 -7.60
C THR A 170 -8.72 0.12 -6.54
N HIS A 171 -9.55 0.98 -5.95
CA HIS A 171 -10.51 0.60 -4.92
C HIS A 171 -11.62 -0.30 -5.48
N ASN A 172 -12.08 -0.04 -6.70
CA ASN A 172 -13.08 -0.86 -7.39
C ASN A 172 -12.48 -2.20 -7.83
N CYS A 173 -11.24 -2.21 -8.35
CA CYS A 173 -10.51 -3.43 -8.66
C CYS A 173 -10.28 -4.30 -7.41
N PHE A 174 -9.93 -3.69 -6.27
CA PHE A 174 -9.79 -4.42 -5.00
C PHE A 174 -11.12 -5.02 -4.53
N ALA A 175 -12.21 -4.27 -4.64
CA ALA A 175 -13.53 -4.77 -4.29
C ALA A 175 -13.96 -5.93 -5.21
N ASP A 176 -13.69 -5.81 -6.51
CA ASP A 176 -13.95 -6.84 -7.53
C ASP A 176 -13.16 -8.13 -7.25
N ILE A 177 -11.84 -8.03 -7.02
CA ILE A 177 -10.98 -9.15 -6.61
C ILE A 177 -11.44 -9.76 -5.29
N GLY A 178 -11.74 -8.95 -4.28
CA GLY A 178 -12.20 -9.49 -3.00
C GLY A 178 -13.51 -10.26 -3.11
N ARG A 179 -14.46 -9.75 -3.91
CA ARG A 179 -15.72 -10.45 -4.19
C ARG A 179 -15.50 -11.77 -4.89
N SER A 180 -14.60 -11.82 -5.89
CA SER A 180 -14.31 -13.08 -6.58
C SER A 180 -13.62 -14.14 -5.71
N ILE A 181 -12.96 -13.72 -4.62
CA ILE A 181 -12.38 -14.62 -3.62
C ILE A 181 -13.43 -15.14 -2.62
N GLY A 182 -14.49 -14.37 -2.38
CA GLY A 182 -15.56 -14.73 -1.43
C GLY A 182 -15.81 -13.72 -0.32
N PHE A 183 -15.13 -12.57 -0.32
CA PHE A 183 -15.49 -11.47 0.58
C PHE A 183 -16.78 -10.77 0.13
N GLN A 184 -17.55 -10.30 1.11
CA GLN A 184 -18.52 -9.24 0.88
C GLN A 184 -17.85 -7.87 1.04
N VAL A 185 -18.20 -6.93 0.17
CA VAL A 185 -17.70 -5.55 0.23
C VAL A 185 -18.89 -4.61 0.30
N PRO A 186 -19.48 -4.42 1.50
CA PRO A 186 -20.71 -3.66 1.67
C PRO A 186 -20.53 -2.15 1.44
N LYS A 187 -19.33 -1.62 1.76
CA LYS A 187 -19.05 -0.19 1.62
C LYS A 187 -17.56 0.08 1.39
N ILE A 188 -17.30 1.06 0.53
CA ILE A 188 -16.00 1.71 0.40
C ILE A 188 -16.14 3.14 0.94
N GLY A 189 -15.42 3.45 2.01
CA GLY A 189 -15.33 4.79 2.57
C GLY A 189 -14.33 5.63 1.79
N VAL A 190 -14.53 6.95 1.76
CA VAL A 190 -13.59 7.91 1.15
C VAL A 190 -13.02 8.81 2.24
N ARG A 191 -11.69 8.89 2.31
CA ARG A 191 -10.95 9.75 3.22
C ARG A 191 -10.22 10.83 2.41
N LYS A 192 -10.55 12.10 2.66
CA LYS A 192 -9.86 13.24 2.04
C LYS A 192 -8.55 13.52 2.76
N LEU A 193 -7.46 13.66 2.01
CA LEU A 193 -6.13 13.96 2.52
C LEU A 193 -5.86 15.46 2.50
N ASP A 194 -5.51 16.01 3.66
CA ASP A 194 -5.10 17.41 3.81
C ASP A 194 -3.76 17.67 3.10
N ARG A 195 -3.75 18.64 2.18
CA ARG A 195 -2.58 19.04 1.39
C ARG A 195 -1.43 19.57 2.26
N SER A 196 -1.74 20.17 3.42
CA SER A 196 -0.77 20.86 4.28
C SER A 196 0.00 19.94 5.23
N LYS A 197 -0.45 18.68 5.40
CA LYS A 197 0.07 17.72 6.39
C LYS A 197 0.89 16.57 5.79
N ARG A 198 1.38 16.73 4.56
CA ARG A 198 2.16 15.69 3.86
C ARG A 198 3.64 15.71 4.26
N MET A 199 4.25 14.52 4.31
CA MET A 199 5.67 14.33 4.64
C MET A 199 6.60 14.95 3.58
N LEU A 200 6.15 15.00 2.32
CA LEU A 200 6.80 15.75 1.24
C LEU A 200 5.97 17.02 0.95
N PRO A 201 6.59 18.22 0.93
CA PRO A 201 5.87 19.46 0.70
C PRO A 201 5.27 19.49 -0.71
N ALA A 202 3.95 19.62 -0.79
CA ALA A 202 3.30 20.13 -1.99
C ALA A 202 3.47 21.66 -2.03
N GLY A 203 3.66 22.23 -3.22
CA GLY A 203 3.70 23.68 -3.38
C GLY A 203 2.41 24.33 -2.86
N THR A 204 2.50 25.57 -2.37
CA THR A 204 1.34 26.33 -1.84
C THR A 204 0.39 26.83 -2.93
N LYS A 205 0.87 26.93 -4.18
CA LYS A 205 0.05 27.25 -5.35
C LYS A 205 -0.40 25.96 -6.02
N THR A 206 -1.69 25.82 -6.27
CA THR A 206 -2.24 24.73 -7.08
C THR A 206 -1.62 24.80 -8.48
N ASP A 207 -0.84 23.80 -8.83
CA ASP A 207 -0.23 23.60 -10.13
C ASP A 207 -0.73 22.26 -10.67
N THR A 208 -1.71 22.34 -11.58
CA THR A 208 -2.35 21.19 -12.23
C THR A 208 -1.40 20.44 -13.17
N HIS A 209 -0.24 21.00 -13.51
CA HIS A 209 0.81 20.34 -14.30
C HIS A 209 1.89 19.69 -13.41
N SER A 210 1.90 19.97 -12.11
CA SER A 210 2.84 19.36 -11.18
C SER A 210 2.47 17.91 -10.88
N GLN A 211 3.31 16.97 -11.30
CA GLN A 211 3.19 15.55 -10.96
C GLN A 211 3.16 15.29 -9.44
N ILE A 212 3.68 16.22 -8.62
CA ILE A 212 3.66 16.14 -7.16
C ILE A 212 2.30 16.55 -6.60
N GLN A 213 1.64 17.55 -7.21
CA GLN A 213 0.34 18.04 -6.78
C GLN A 213 -0.82 17.22 -7.34
N GLN A 214 -0.62 16.54 -8.46
CA GLN A 214 -1.54 15.52 -9.00
C GLN A 214 -1.60 14.24 -8.13
N ARG A 215 -0.78 14.12 -7.09
CA ARG A 215 -0.78 12.94 -6.21
C ARG A 215 -2.01 12.91 -5.31
N MET A 216 -2.70 11.76 -5.32
CA MET A 216 -3.74 11.28 -4.39
C MET A 216 -4.31 12.32 -3.42
N HIS A 217 -5.47 12.88 -3.72
CA HIS A 217 -6.21 13.72 -2.76
C HIS A 217 -7.13 12.92 -1.85
N GLU A 218 -7.35 11.65 -2.19
CA GLU A 218 -8.27 10.76 -1.52
C GLU A 218 -7.60 9.40 -1.30
N GLU A 219 -7.96 8.78 -0.19
CA GLU A 219 -7.72 7.37 0.10
C GLU A 219 -9.08 6.69 0.29
N TYR A 220 -9.15 5.43 -0.07
CA TYR A 220 -10.33 4.62 0.07
C TYR A 220 -10.14 3.64 1.22
N VAL A 221 -11.15 3.51 2.06
CA VAL A 221 -11.20 2.55 3.17
C VAL A 221 -12.17 1.45 2.76
N ILE A 222 -11.64 0.30 2.39
CA ILE A 222 -12.41 -0.84 1.92
C ILE A 222 -12.64 -1.78 3.10
N GLY A 223 -13.91 -2.04 3.42
CA GLY A 223 -14.31 -3.08 4.36
C GLY A 223 -14.57 -4.39 3.63
N PHE A 224 -13.72 -5.38 3.83
CA PHE A 224 -13.93 -6.75 3.40
C PHE A 224 -14.49 -7.57 4.55
N TYR A 225 -15.66 -8.16 4.38
CA TYR A 225 -16.30 -9.02 5.38
C TYR A 225 -16.26 -10.48 4.90
N LYS A 226 -15.73 -11.39 5.72
CA LYS A 226 -15.76 -12.83 5.46
C LYS A 226 -17.06 -13.40 6.05
N PRO A 227 -18.00 -13.90 5.24
CA PRO A 227 -19.26 -14.48 5.74
C PRO A 227 -19.02 -15.65 6.70
N GLU A 228 -19.96 -15.90 7.62
CA GLU A 228 -19.85 -17.00 8.59
C GLU A 228 -19.88 -18.39 7.92
N HIS A 229 -20.58 -18.54 6.80
CA HIS A 229 -20.61 -19.76 6.00
C HIS A 229 -20.81 -19.45 4.51
N SER A 230 -20.05 -20.12 3.64
CA SER A 230 -20.33 -20.25 2.21
C SER A 230 -21.34 -21.38 2.03
N TRP A 231 -22.52 -21.08 1.49
CA TRP A 231 -23.54 -22.07 1.16
C TRP A 231 -23.11 -22.95 -0.01
#